data_AF-A0A0M4GFL0-F1
#
_entry.id   AF-A0A0M4GFL0-F1
#
_cell.length_a   1.000
_cell.length_b   1.000
_cell.length_c   1.000
_cell.angle_alpha   90.00
_cell.angle_beta   90.00
_cell.angle_gamma   90.00
#
_symmetry.space_group_name_H-M   'P 1'
#
loop_
_entity.id
_entity.type
_entity.pdbx_description
1 polymer ?
#
loop_
_entity_poly.entity_id
_entity_poly.type
_entity_poly.pdbx_seq_one_letter_code
_entity_poly.pdbx_strand_id
1 'polypeptide(L)' 'MEFIVFYFGGMLILYFVIQAAVTKGINSSIIGKLLEKEYGEKVNESLTIDDVLEKYKKRDVNNKS' A
#
# COMPACT_ATOMS: atom_id res chain seq x y z
N MET A 1 23.54 35.53 -1.80
CA MET A 1 23.52 34.33 -0.93
C MET A 1 22.19 34.18 -0.21
N GLU A 2 21.66 35.21 0.49
CA GLU A 2 20.40 35.09 1.23
C GLU A 2 19.15 34.78 0.38
N PHE A 3 19.01 35.43 -0.79
CA PHE A 3 17.90 35.14 -1.71
C PHE A 3 17.88 33.68 -2.21
N ILE A 4 19.06 33.06 -2.33
CA ILE A 4 19.20 31.67 -2.76
C ILE A 4 18.68 30.73 -1.66
N VAL A 5 19.01 31.01 -0.40
CA VAL A 5 18.52 30.23 0.76
C VAL A 5 16.99 30.29 0.84
N PHE A 6 16.41 31.47 0.64
CA PHE A 6 14.95 31.63 0.66
C PHE A 6 14.28 30.89 -0.51
N TYR A 7 14.88 30.93 -1.70
CA TYR A 7 14.39 30.23 -2.88
C TYR A 7 14.39 28.71 -2.69
N PHE A 8 15.52 28.14 -2.25
CA PHE A 8 15.61 26.70 -1.98
C PHE A 8 14.76 26.26 -0.79
N GLY A 9 14.67 27.08 0.26
CA GLY A 9 13.79 26.83 1.40
C GLY A 9 12.31 26.79 1.00
N GLY A 10 11.87 27.77 0.20
CA GLY A 10 10.51 27.79 -0.34
C GLY A 10 10.22 26.60 -1.26
N MET A 11 11.19 26.21 -2.10
CA MET A 11 11.03 25.06 -2.99
C MET A 11 10.93 23.73 -2.22
N LEU A 12 11.70 23.57 -1.15
CA LEU A 12 11.62 22.42 -0.24
C LEU A 12 10.25 22.33 0.43
N ILE A 13 9.76 23.43 1.01
CA ILE A 13 8.44 23.48 1.64
C ILE A 13 7.35 23.11 0.63
N LEU A 14 7.41 23.70 -0.58
CA LEU A 14 6.44 23.42 -1.63
C LEU A 14 6.45 21.95 -2.07
N TYR A 15 7.64 21.34 -2.20
CA TYR A 15 7.77 19.92 -2.48
C TYR A 15 7.06 19.05 -1.43
N PHE A 16 7.29 19.32 -0.15
CA PHE A 16 6.63 18.57 0.94
C PHE A 16 5.11 18.74 0.94
N VAL A 17 4.62 19.96 0.66
CA VAL A 17 3.17 20.22 0.57
C VAL A 17 2.53 19.42 -0.57
N ILE A 18 3.14 19.44 -1.77
CA ILE A 18 2.64 18.68 -2.93
C ILE A 18 2.71 17.18 -2.64
N GLN A 19 3.84 16.69 -2.13
CA GLN A 19 3.99 15.28 -1.79
C GLN A 19 2.96 14.84 -0.75
N ALA A 20 2.76 15.59 0.33
CA ALA A 20 1.77 15.27 1.35
C ALA A 20 0.34 15.32 0.78
N ALA A 21 0.01 16.31 -0.05
CA ALA A 21 -1.30 16.41 -0.67
C ALA A 21 -1.56 15.28 -1.67
N VAL A 22 -0.55 14.89 -2.46
CA VAL A 22 -0.64 13.79 -3.42
C VAL A 22 -0.70 12.45 -2.70
N THR A 23 0.17 12.19 -1.71
CA THR A 23 0.15 10.94 -0.93
C THR A 23 -1.15 10.80 -0.15
N LYS A 24 -1.62 11.86 0.52
CA LYS A 24 -2.91 11.86 1.23
C LYS A 24 -4.09 11.73 0.25
N GLY A 25 -3.98 12.38 -0.91
CA GLY A 25 -4.95 12.29 -2.01
C GLY A 25 -5.07 10.87 -2.55
N ILE A 26 -3.96 10.24 -2.93
CA ILE A 26 -3.89 8.85 -3.41
C ILE A 26 -4.38 7.89 -2.34
N ASN A 27 -3.96 8.05 -1.08
CA ASN A 27 -4.37 7.20 0.03
C ASN A 27 -5.88 7.30 0.35
N SER A 28 -6.51 8.45 0.07
CA SER A 28 -7.96 8.62 0.20
C SER A 28 -8.74 8.36 -1.09
N SER A 29 -8.03 8.15 -2.21
CA SER A 29 -8.62 8.00 -3.53
C SER A 29 -9.28 6.65 -3.68
N ILE A 30 -10.34 6.61 -4.49
CA ILE A 30 -10.99 5.39 -4.96
C ILE A 30 -9.95 4.44 -5.56
N ILE A 31 -8.89 4.96 -6.22
CA ILE A 31 -7.80 4.15 -6.77
C ILE A 31 -6.94 3.55 -5.65
N GLY A 32 -6.60 4.29 -4.60
CA GLY A 32 -5.86 3.75 -3.44
C GLY A 32 -6.65 2.64 -2.74
N LYS A 33 -7.95 2.87 -2.52
CA LYS A 33 -8.87 1.84 -1.98
C LYS A 33 -9.08 0.68 -2.94
N LEU A 34 -9.11 0.91 -4.25
CA LEU A 34 -9.23 -0.14 -5.28
C LEU A 34 -7.97 -1.02 -5.28
N LEU A 35 -6.77 -0.41 -5.21
CA LEU A 35 -5.52 -1.15 -5.07
C LEU A 35 -5.42 -1.87 -3.72
N GLU A 36 -5.86 -1.28 -2.60
CA GLU A 36 -6.00 -1.99 -1.32
C GLU A 36 -6.97 -3.17 -1.43
N LYS A 37 -8.04 -3.05 -2.22
CA LYS A 37 -9.03 -4.12 -2.37
C LYS A 37 -8.55 -5.21 -3.34
N GLU A 38 -7.80 -4.87 -4.39
CA GLU A 38 -7.23 -5.84 -5.34
C GLU A 38 -5.96 -6.52 -4.81
N TYR A 39 -5.10 -5.78 -4.09
CA TYR A 39 -3.78 -6.23 -3.64
C TYR A 39 -3.65 -6.31 -2.11
N GLY A 40 -4.35 -5.46 -1.34
CA GLY A 40 -4.26 -5.40 0.13
C GLY A 40 -5.08 -6.46 0.87
N GLU A 41 -6.10 -7.06 0.25
CA GLU A 41 -6.81 -8.26 0.80
C GLU A 41 -5.86 -9.47 0.90
N LYS A 42 -4.75 -9.48 0.15
CA LYS A 42 -3.74 -10.56 0.24
C LYS A 42 -2.67 -10.36 1.32
N VAL A 43 -2.60 -9.19 1.97
CA VAL A 43 -1.48 -8.85 2.87
C VAL A 43 -1.93 -8.66 4.32
N ASN A 44 -3.21 -8.33 4.57
CA ASN A 44 -3.73 -8.07 5.91
C ASN A 44 -4.53 -9.21 6.55
N GLU A 45 -4.68 -10.34 5.87
CA GLU A 45 -4.94 -11.59 6.57
C GLU A 45 -3.60 -12.33 6.58
N SER A 46 -3.04 -12.48 7.78
CA SER A 46 -1.88 -13.32 8.03
C SER A 46 -2.26 -14.78 7.73
N LEU A 47 -2.46 -15.13 6.45
CA LEU A 47 -2.37 -16.51 6.00
C LEU A 47 -0.91 -16.87 6.17
N THR A 48 -0.62 -17.41 7.34
CA THR A 48 0.67 -18.02 7.61
C THR A 48 0.83 -19.16 6.61
N ILE A 49 2.06 -19.51 6.26
CA ILE A 49 2.33 -20.63 5.33
C ILE A 49 1.59 -21.90 5.78
N ASP A 50 1.38 -22.06 7.09
CA ASP A 50 0.55 -23.09 7.71
C ASP A 50 -0.92 -23.08 7.27
N ASP A 51 -1.59 -21.92 7.22
CA ASP A 51 -2.98 -21.79 6.77
C ASP A 51 -3.14 -22.18 5.29
N VAL A 52 -2.14 -21.79 4.49
CA VAL A 52 -2.07 -22.18 3.08
C VAL A 52 -1.88 -23.70 2.98
N LEU A 53 -0.94 -24.28 3.73
CA LEU A 53 -0.62 -25.71 3.66
C LEU A 53 -1.79 -26.59 4.10
N GLU A 54 -2.53 -26.19 5.13
CA GLU A 54 -3.73 -26.90 5.59
C GLU A 54 -4.83 -26.92 4.52
N LYS A 55 -5.05 -25.79 3.84
CA LYS A 55 -6.04 -25.68 2.75
C LYS A 55 -5.71 -26.59 1.56
N TYR A 56 -4.43 -26.80 1.25
CA TYR A 56 -4.02 -27.75 0.21
C TYR A 56 -4.17 -29.21 0.68
N LYS A 57 -3.81 -29.52 1.92
CA LYS A 57 -3.96 -30.86 2.48
C LYS A 57 -5.43 -31.33 2.51
N LYS A 58 -6.38 -30.45 2.87
CA LYS A 58 -7.82 -30.80 2.84
C LYS A 58 -8.35 -31.05 1.43
N ARG A 59 -7.83 -30.38 0.40
CA ARG A 59 -8.24 -30.61 -1.00
C ARG A 59 -7.80 -31.96 -1.52
N ASP A 60 -6.60 -32.41 -1.17
CA ASP A 60 -6.08 -33.71 -1.61
C ASP A 60 -6.89 -34.87 -1.02
N VAL A 61 -7.31 -34.74 0.25
CA VAL A 61 -8.17 -35.73 0.92
C VAL A 61 -9.56 -35.82 0.28
N ASN A 62 -10.15 -34.69 -0.14
CA ASN A 62 -11.50 -34.67 -0.70
C ASN A 62 -11.56 -35.07 -2.19
N ASN A 63 -10.41 -35.09 -2.88
CA ASN A 63 -10.30 -35.56 -4.27
C ASN A 63 -9.92 -37.06 -4.37
N LYS A 64 -9.73 -37.72 -3.22
CA LYS A 64 -9.37 -39.14 -3.14
C LYS A 64 -10.49 -40.02 -2.58
N SER A 65 -11.69 -39.45 -2.38
CA SER A 65 -12.91 -40.16 -1.97
C SER A 65 -13.88 -40.33 -3.12
#